data_AF-A0A242LNF1-F1
#
_entry.id   AF-A0A242LNF1-F1
#
_cell.length_a   1.000
_cell.length_b   1.000
_cell.length_c   1.000
_cell.angle_alpha   90.00
_cell.angle_beta   90.00
_cell.angle_gamma   90.00
#
_symmetry.space_group_name_H-M   'P 1'
#
loop_
_entity.id
_entity.type
_entity.pdbx_description
1 polymer ?
#
loop_
_entity_poly.entity_id
_entity_poly.type
_entity_poly.pdbx_seq_one_letter_code
_entity_poly.pdbx_strand_id
1 'polypeptide(L)'
;MNNLTQIIIALLDFKGIGPKAIITFLGEIKINNETIIYQELSKTNVTAINNKVLTPLTWEQALKKANDLINENVSKKIKIINFCDDFYPKKSKI
;
A
#
# COMPACT_ATOMS: atom_id res chain seq x y z
N MET A 1 -0.27 -6.35 13.37
CA MET A 1 -0.49 -5.15 12.52
C MET A 1 -0.61 -5.65 11.08
N ASN A 2 -1.61 -5.22 10.30
CA ASN A 2 -1.78 -5.75 8.94
C ASN A 2 -0.68 -5.16 8.03
N ASN A 3 0.27 -6.00 7.63
CA ASN A 3 1.36 -5.68 6.71
C ASN A 3 0.83 -4.96 5.45
N LEU A 4 -0.36 -5.36 5.00
CA LEU A 4 -1.03 -4.79 3.82
C LEU A 4 -1.33 -3.29 3.92
N THR A 5 -1.81 -2.79 5.06
CA THR A 5 -2.14 -1.36 5.22
C THR A 5 -0.87 -0.50 5.11
N GLN A 6 0.23 -0.97 5.71
CA GLN A 6 1.52 -0.29 5.63
C GLN A 6 2.02 -0.24 4.18
N ILE A 7 1.93 -1.36 3.46
CA ILE A 7 2.32 -1.45 2.06
C ILE A 7 1.47 -0.51 1.18
N ILE A 8 0.15 -0.48 1.37
CA ILE A 8 -0.75 0.40 0.60
C ILE A 8 -0.38 1.88 0.82
N ILE A 9 -0.14 2.28 2.07
CA ILE A 9 0.25 3.67 2.38
C ILE A 9 1.62 3.99 1.78
N ALA A 10 2.59 3.08 1.92
CA ALA A 10 3.92 3.26 1.34
C ALA A 10 3.85 3.40 -0.19
N LEU A 11 2.99 2.63 -0.86
CA LEU A 11 2.77 2.73 -2.29
C LEU A 11 2.17 4.07 -2.72
N LEU A 12 1.26 4.64 -1.93
CA LEU A 12 0.65 5.94 -2.23
C LEU A 12 1.66 7.11 -2.17
N ASP A 13 2.79 6.95 -1.50
CA ASP A 13 3.85 7.96 -1.46
C ASP A 13 4.64 8.05 -2.79
N PHE A 14 4.50 7.06 -3.67
CA PHE A 14 5.19 7.05 -4.95
C PHE A 14 4.39 7.81 -6.02
N LYS A 15 5.04 8.78 -6.67
CA LYS A 15 4.46 9.56 -7.76
C LYS A 15 4.02 8.64 -8.89
N GLY A 16 2.75 8.73 -9.26
CA GLY A 16 2.15 7.90 -10.32
C GLY A 16 1.49 6.62 -9.82
N ILE A 17 1.63 6.29 -8.52
CA ILE A 17 0.89 5.20 -7.90
C ILE A 17 -0.39 5.73 -7.26
N GLY A 18 -1.50 5.57 -7.98
CA GLY A 18 -2.84 5.87 -7.48
C GLY A 18 -3.58 4.62 -6.96
N PRO A 19 -4.77 4.79 -6.38
CA PRO A 19 -5.58 3.68 -5.87
C PRO A 19 -5.84 2.57 -6.91
N LYS A 20 -6.05 2.93 -8.18
CA LYS A 20 -6.25 1.95 -9.26
C LYS A 20 -5.01 1.08 -9.50
N ALA A 21 -3.82 1.70 -9.49
CA ALA A 21 -2.55 0.99 -9.66
C ALA A 21 -2.31 0.02 -8.50
N ILE A 22 -2.66 0.45 -7.27
CA ILE A 22 -2.59 -0.40 -6.07
C ILE A 22 -3.56 -1.58 -6.20
N ILE A 23 -4.82 -1.37 -6.58
CA ILE A 23 -5.78 -2.48 -6.76
C ILE A 23 -5.28 -3.48 -7.81
N THR A 24 -4.76 -3.01 -8.94
CA THR A 24 -4.17 -3.87 -9.97
C THR A 24 -2.99 -4.66 -9.41
N PHE A 25 -2.06 -3.98 -8.73
CA PHE A 25 -0.90 -4.60 -8.08
C PHE A 25 -1.31 -5.71 -7.09
N LEU A 26 -2.25 -5.42 -6.19
CA LEU A 26 -2.72 -6.37 -5.18
C LEU A 26 -3.54 -7.52 -5.79
N GLY A 27 -4.04 -7.37 -7.02
CA GLY A 27 -4.67 -8.45 -7.78
C GLY A 27 -3.66 -9.35 -8.51
N GLU A 28 -2.51 -8.82 -8.90
CA GLU A 28 -1.41 -9.57 -9.54
C GLU A 28 -0.61 -10.38 -8.52
N ILE A 29 -0.34 -9.79 -7.36
CA ILE A 29 0.34 -10.49 -6.26
C ILE A 29 -0.71 -11.23 -5.43
N LYS A 30 -0.63 -12.57 -5.38
CA LYS A 30 -1.35 -13.33 -4.34
C LYS A 30 -0.70 -13.00 -3.00
N ILE A 31 -1.21 -11.97 -2.33
CA ILE A 31 -0.68 -11.52 -1.03
C ILE A 31 -1.03 -12.57 0.02
N ASN A 32 -0.18 -13.58 0.14
CA ASN A 32 -0.29 -14.60 1.16
C ASN A 32 0.34 -14.09 2.47
N ASN A 33 -0.15 -12.98 3.03
CA ASN A 33 0.25 -12.43 4.35
C ASN A 33 1.76 -12.22 4.62
N GLU A 34 2.64 -12.53 3.68
CA GLU A 34 4.08 -12.45 3.84
C GLU A 34 4.59 -11.06 3.43
N THR A 35 5.76 -10.73 3.96
CA THR A 35 6.48 -9.48 3.75
C THR A 35 6.59 -9.20 2.25
N ILE A 36 5.81 -8.24 1.71
CA ILE A 36 6.01 -7.80 0.33
C ILE A 36 7.34 -7.06 0.27
N ILE A 37 8.33 -7.71 -0.34
CA ILE A 37 9.65 -7.16 -0.59
C ILE A 37 9.55 -6.29 -1.85
N TYR A 38 10.24 -5.14 -1.87
CA TYR A 38 10.29 -4.26 -3.05
C TYR A 38 10.68 -4.96 -4.37
N GLN A 39 11.39 -6.09 -4.28
CA GLN A 39 11.73 -6.92 -5.43
C GLN A 39 10.51 -7.59 -6.09
N GLU A 40 9.40 -7.76 -5.37
CA GLU A 40 8.13 -8.19 -5.94
C GLU A 40 7.40 -7.03 -6.63
N LEU A 41 7.58 -5.81 -6.13
CA LEU A 41 7.07 -4.60 -6.77
C LEU A 41 7.62 -4.45 -8.19
N SER A 42 8.93 -4.60 -8.36
CA SER A 42 9.61 -4.51 -9.66
C SER A 42 9.28 -5.64 -10.65
N LYS A 43 8.50 -6.64 -10.24
CA LYS A 43 8.07 -7.76 -11.10
C LYS A 43 6.63 -7.58 -11.61
N THR A 44 5.92 -6.56 -11.15
CA THR A 44 4.53 -6.32 -11.53
C THR A 44 4.44 -5.62 -12.88
N ASN A 45 3.30 -5.72 -13.57
CA ASN A 45 3.13 -5.03 -14.85
C ASN A 45 2.74 -3.54 -14.67
N VAL A 46 2.67 -3.08 -13.43
CA VAL A 46 2.32 -1.70 -13.11
C VAL A 46 3.47 -0.80 -13.53
N THR A 47 3.29 -0.12 -14.65
CA THR A 47 4.33 0.70 -15.30
C THR A 47 4.84 1.81 -14.38
N ALA A 48 4.01 2.33 -13.48
CA ALA A 48 4.41 3.32 -12.48
C ALA A 48 5.37 2.77 -11.41
N ILE A 49 5.42 1.45 -11.22
CA ILE A 49 6.34 0.77 -10.29
C ILE A 49 7.65 0.39 -11.03
N ASN A 50 7.55 -0.04 -12.30
CA ASN A 50 8.70 -0.46 -13.10
C ASN A 50 9.50 0.68 -13.73
N ASN A 51 8.84 1.77 -14.12
CA ASN A 51 9.54 2.94 -14.59
C ASN A 51 10.13 3.65 -13.38
N LYS A 52 11.43 3.43 -13.10
CA LYS A 52 12.29 4.16 -12.16
C LYS A 52 11.56 5.37 -11.59
N VAL A 53 10.87 5.14 -10.47
CA VAL A 53 9.90 6.09 -9.96
C VAL A 53 10.58 7.43 -9.76
N LEU A 54 9.97 8.51 -10.25
CA LEU A 54 10.46 9.89 -10.13
C LEU A 54 10.39 10.42 -8.69
N THR A 55 10.45 9.56 -7.69
CA THR A 55 10.33 9.93 -6.27
C THR A 55 11.71 10.04 -5.65
N PRO A 56 11.98 11.09 -4.87
CA PRO A 56 13.22 11.20 -4.10
C PRO A 56 13.26 10.23 -2.90
N LEU A 57 12.19 9.44 -2.69
CA LEU A 57 11.99 8.61 -1.52
C LEU A 57 12.31 7.13 -1.83
N THR A 58 13.10 6.47 -0.99
CA THR A 58 13.34 5.02 -1.08
C THR A 58 12.16 4.23 -0.53
N TRP A 59 12.09 2.93 -0.86
CA TRP A 59 11.06 2.04 -0.31
C TRP A 59 11.07 1.98 1.22
N GLU A 60 12.26 1.91 1.82
CA GLU A 60 12.44 1.88 3.27
C GLU A 60 11.94 3.17 3.92
N GLN A 61 12.16 4.32 3.27
CA GLN A 61 11.64 5.61 3.73
C GLN A 61 10.11 5.65 3.65
N ALA A 62 9.51 5.08 2.59
CA ALA A 62 8.06 5.02 2.42
C ALA A 62 7.42 4.12 3.48
N LEU A 63 8.03 2.95 3.73
CA LEU A 63 7.60 2.03 4.79
C LEU A 63 7.70 2.65 6.19
N LYS A 64 8.78 3.39 6.45
CA LYS A 64 8.95 4.10 7.72
C LYS A 64 7.87 5.16 7.89
N LYS A 65 7.63 5.99 6.88
CA LYS A 65 6.61 7.04 6.92
C LYS A 65 5.20 6.45 7.08
N ALA A 66 4.90 5.34 6.41
CA ALA A 66 3.66 4.61 6.58
C ALA A 66 3.49 4.10 8.02
N ASN A 67 4.55 3.54 8.62
CA ASN A 67 4.53 3.08 10.00
C ASN A 67 4.32 4.22 10.99
N ASP A 68 5.03 5.34 10.80
CA ASP A 68 4.91 6.53 11.64
C ASP A 68 3.46 7.08 11.60
N LEU A 69 2.85 7.15 10.40
CA LEU A 69 1.46 7.55 10.23
C LEU A 69 0.48 6.60 10.93
N ILE A 70 0.68 5.29 10.81
CA ILE A 70 -0.16 4.29 11.48
C ILE A 70 -0.08 4.48 13.00
N ASN A 71 1.13 4.59 13.55
CA ASN A 71 1.34 4.75 14.98
C ASN A 71 0.75 6.07 15.52
N GLU A 72 0.85 7.15 14.75
CA GLU A 72 0.20 8.43 15.07
C GLU A 72 -1.34 8.30 15.12
N ASN A 73 -1.95 7.55 14.21
CA ASN A 73 -3.40 7.35 14.22
C ASN A 73 -3.85 6.43 15.36
N VAL A 74 -3.05 5.39 15.66
CA VAL A 74 -3.29 4.51 16.82
C VAL A 74 -3.28 5.31 18.12
N SER A 75 -2.32 6.23 18.31
CA SER A 75 -2.28 7.08 19.52
C SER A 75 -3.49 8.01 19.62
N LYS A 76 -4.06 8.44 18.48
CA LYS A 76 -5.31 9.20 18.39
C LYS A 76 -6.59 8.34 18.48
N LYS A 77 -6.46 7.02 18.67
CA LYS A 77 -7.58 6.04 18.63
C LYS A 77 -8.34 6.05 17.30
N ILE A 78 -7.68 6.42 16.21
CA ILE A 78 -8.22 6.38 14.84
C ILE A 78 -7.76 5.07 14.19
N LYS A 79 -8.72 4.25 13.76
CA LYS A 79 -8.43 2.99 13.05
C LYS A 79 -8.30 3.25 11.56
N ILE A 80 -7.11 3.00 11.01
CA ILE A 80 -6.89 2.96 9.55
C ILE A 80 -7.36 1.61 9.03
N ILE A 81 -8.25 1.63 8.04
CA ILE A 81 -8.73 0.45 7.33
C ILE A 81 -8.41 0.57 5.83
N ASN A 82 -8.15 -0.55 5.18
CA ASN A 82 -7.92 -0.67 3.74
C ASN A 82 -9.09 -1.43 3.07
N PHE A 83 -9.15 -1.43 1.74
CA PHE A 83 -10.28 -2.01 1.00
C PHE A 83 -10.43 -3.54 1.12
N CYS A 84 -9.38 -4.25 1.58
CA CYS A 84 -9.43 -5.67 1.88
C CYS A 84 -9.93 -5.96 3.30
N ASP A 85 -10.04 -4.96 4.18
CA ASP A 85 -10.56 -5.16 5.53
C ASP A 85 -12.09 -5.36 5.51
N ASP A 86 -12.61 -6.25 6.35
CA ASP A 86 -14.04 -6.53 6.43
C ASP A 86 -14.89 -5.32 6.82
N PHE A 87 -14.30 -4.41 7.60
CA PHE A 87 -14.95 -3.17 8.04
C PHE A 87 -14.94 -2.07 6.98
N TYR A 88 -14.24 -2.27 5.86
CA TYR A 88 -14.27 -1.31 4.77
C TYR A 88 -15.68 -1.26 4.18
N PRO A 89 -16.32 -0.08 4.07
CA PRO A 89 -17.65 0.02 3.49
C PRO A 89 -17.66 -0.44 2.04
N LYS A 90 -18.01 -1.70 1.81
CA LYS A 90 -18.28 -2.23 0.48
C LYS A 90 -19.57 -1.56 0.03
N LYS A 91 -19.61 -1.04 -1.20
CA LYS A 91 -20.86 -0.54 -1.77
C LYS A 91 -21.94 -1.59 -1.53
N SER A 92 -22.99 -1.24 -0.79
CA SER A 92 -24.22 -2.03 -0.86
C SER A 92 -24.60 -2.06 -2.33
N LYS A 93 -24.84 -3.26 -2.86
CA LYS A 93 -25.43 -3.43 -4.18
C LYS A 93 -26.81 -2.75 -4.11
N ILE A 94 -26.89 -1.50 -4.51
CA ILE A 94 -28.14 -0.81 -4.84
C ILE A 94 -28.27 -0.95 -6.36
#